data_AF-A0A2M7QK64-F1
#
_entry.id   AF-A0A2M7QK64-F1
#
_cell.length_a   1.000
_cell.length_b   1.000
_cell.length_c   1.000
_cell.angle_alpha   90.00
_cell.angle_beta   90.00
_cell.angle_gamma   90.00
#
_symmetry.space_group_name_H-M   'P 1'
#
loop_
_entity.id
_entity.type
_entity.pdbx_description
1 polymer ?
#
loop_
_entity_poly.entity_id
_entity_poly.type
_entity_poly.pdbx_seq_one_letter_code
_entity_poly.pdbx_strand_id
1 'polypeptide(L)'
;MFHYINRIRKKIHWFHLVYLGIFFVFLTNTLYVTYPDEFVNILGGKFINMGKIPYKDYFDHHLPGAWYLSAILQWFSFGSYVLFRIWWAIFAFGCLFGVATYIKKNKPEAYPFYLGYFIIFPFITVYYWTHLFIADSLAFLFFSVIFWLLIIESFKKESKDKIIFLLSFINFLFVFSSLTFIYIAIPFYIWILYLMNRTKIDLKKSLKLIGICIAPYLVYGVYLLLSNSWKEFYISNFVYNTTLYISIPNYVKGPHFNPIKFALTLIFNFYETYIPLLVRIKEFNLFFPVDLTIALGSFILLLFLFIEN
;
A
#
# COMPACT_ATOMS: atom_id res chain seq x y z
N MET A 1 -33.68 -30.88 -18.57
CA MET A 1 -33.25 -29.66 -17.84
C MET A 1 -32.50 -29.98 -16.53
N PHE A 2 -32.97 -30.92 -15.70
CA PHE A 2 -32.30 -31.32 -14.44
C PHE A 2 -30.89 -31.95 -14.60
N HIS A 3 -30.59 -32.56 -15.75
CA HIS A 3 -29.27 -33.17 -15.99
C HIS A 3 -28.14 -32.14 -16.24
N TYR A 4 -28.48 -30.94 -16.75
CA TYR A 4 -27.50 -29.85 -16.95
C TYR A 4 -27.17 -29.13 -15.64
N ILE A 5 -28.16 -28.95 -14.74
CA ILE A 5 -27.96 -28.31 -13.44
C ILE A 5 -27.01 -29.14 -12.55
N ASN A 6 -27.13 -30.48 -12.58
CA ASN A 6 -26.23 -31.37 -11.82
C ASN A 6 -24.80 -31.46 -12.39
N ARG A 7 -24.57 -31.11 -13.66
CA ARG A 7 -23.22 -31.06 -14.26
C ARG A 7 -22.48 -29.76 -13.91
N ILE A 8 -23.21 -28.65 -13.76
CA ILE A 8 -22.68 -27.36 -13.28
C ILE A 8 -22.35 -27.45 -11.78
N ARG A 9 -23.19 -28.15 -10.99
CA ARG A 9 -23.01 -28.33 -9.54
C ARG A 9 -21.75 -29.11 -9.14
N LYS A 10 -21.15 -29.89 -10.06
CA LYS A 10 -19.92 -30.67 -9.82
C LYS A 10 -18.60 -29.95 -10.16
N LYS A 11 -18.61 -28.68 -10.60
CA LYS A 11 -17.37 -27.99 -11.03
C LYS A 11 -17.11 -26.61 -10.41
N ILE A 12 -17.97 -26.12 -9.52
CA ILE A 12 -17.64 -24.92 -8.74
C ILE A 12 -16.77 -25.35 -7.56
N HIS A 13 -15.45 -25.30 -7.73
CA HIS A 13 -14.52 -25.50 -6.62
C HIS A 13 -14.77 -24.41 -5.57
N TRP A 14 -14.93 -24.79 -4.31
CA TRP A 14 -15.14 -23.93 -3.13
C TRP A 14 -14.27 -22.65 -3.14
N PHE A 15 -13.02 -22.73 -3.62
CA PHE A 15 -12.13 -21.57 -3.76
C PHE A 15 -12.71 -20.42 -4.59
N HIS A 16 -13.46 -20.69 -5.65
CA HIS A 16 -14.09 -19.62 -6.45
C HIS A 16 -15.19 -18.91 -5.65
N LEU A 17 -15.93 -19.64 -4.82
CA LEU A 17 -16.94 -19.04 -3.93
C LEU A 17 -16.28 -18.16 -2.87
N VAL A 18 -15.13 -18.58 -2.34
CA VAL A 18 -14.34 -17.75 -1.41
C VAL A 18 -13.90 -16.45 -2.08
N TYR A 19 -13.31 -16.51 -3.28
CA TYR A 19 -12.90 -15.31 -3.99
C TYR A 19 -14.06 -14.37 -4.35
N LEU A 20 -15.20 -14.94 -4.76
CA LEU A 20 -16.42 -14.16 -4.98
C LEU A 20 -16.88 -13.50 -3.69
N GLY A 21 -16.88 -14.24 -2.57
CA GLY A 21 -17.19 -13.68 -1.25
C GLY A 21 -16.29 -12.50 -0.88
N ILE A 22 -14.97 -12.66 -0.99
CA ILE A 22 -14.00 -11.58 -0.75
C ILE A 22 -14.30 -10.38 -1.66
N PHE A 23 -14.51 -10.62 -2.95
CA PHE A 23 -14.81 -9.57 -3.92
C PHE A 23 -16.10 -8.80 -3.57
N PHE A 24 -17.15 -9.50 -3.13
CA PHE A 24 -18.37 -8.84 -2.67
C PHE A 24 -18.16 -7.98 -1.42
N VAL A 25 -17.26 -8.37 -0.50
CA VAL A 25 -16.90 -7.51 0.63
C VAL A 25 -16.19 -6.24 0.13
N PHE A 26 -15.22 -6.36 -0.79
CA PHE A 26 -14.60 -5.19 -1.42
C PHE A 26 -15.64 -4.25 -2.04
N LEU A 27 -16.57 -4.78 -2.83
CA LEU A 27 -17.63 -3.99 -3.44
C LEU A 27 -18.56 -3.36 -2.40
N THR A 28 -18.95 -4.08 -1.36
CA THR A 28 -19.82 -3.54 -0.30
C THR A 28 -19.14 -2.38 0.41
N ASN A 29 -17.84 -2.51 0.70
CA ASN A 29 -17.05 -1.46 1.34
C ASN A 29 -17.00 -0.19 0.49
N THR A 30 -17.06 -0.27 -0.84
CA THR A 30 -17.10 0.94 -1.70
C THR A 30 -18.34 1.81 -1.48
N LEU A 31 -19.40 1.25 -0.92
CA LEU A 31 -20.64 1.98 -0.65
C LEU A 31 -20.66 2.56 0.77
N TYR A 32 -19.69 2.18 1.61
CA TYR A 32 -19.58 2.63 2.98
C TYR A 32 -18.83 3.97 3.05
N VAL A 33 -19.50 4.99 3.62
CA VAL A 33 -19.05 6.36 3.92
C VAL A 33 -18.42 7.14 2.75
N THR A 34 -18.40 8.47 2.79
CA THR A 34 -17.64 9.31 1.85
C THR A 34 -16.67 10.18 2.61
N TYR A 35 -15.44 10.34 2.12
CA TYR A 35 -14.41 11.11 2.82
C TYR A 35 -13.85 12.25 1.96
N PRO A 36 -13.66 13.47 2.52
CA PRO A 36 -13.18 14.63 1.78
C PRO A 36 -11.90 14.38 0.95
N ASP A 37 -10.92 13.66 1.51
CA ASP A 37 -9.61 13.48 0.86
C ASP A 37 -9.68 12.61 -0.40
N GLU A 38 -10.72 11.78 -0.56
CA GLU A 38 -10.95 11.06 -1.81
C GLU A 38 -11.25 12.01 -2.96
N PHE A 39 -12.00 13.08 -2.68
CA PHE A 39 -12.39 14.05 -3.70
C PHE A 39 -11.20 14.86 -4.19
N VAL A 40 -10.18 15.11 -3.34
CA VAL A 40 -8.92 15.74 -3.76
C VAL A 40 -8.24 14.87 -4.83
N ASN A 41 -8.17 13.56 -4.59
CA ASN A 41 -7.54 12.64 -5.53
C ASN A 41 -8.36 12.47 -6.83
N ILE A 42 -9.68 12.42 -6.72
CA ILE A 42 -10.59 12.33 -7.87
C ILE A 42 -10.55 13.62 -8.70
N LEU A 43 -10.56 14.79 -8.05
CA LEU A 43 -10.43 16.07 -8.73
C LEU A 43 -9.07 16.20 -9.42
N GLY A 44 -8.00 15.74 -8.77
CA GLY A 44 -6.66 15.65 -9.37
C GLY A 44 -6.67 14.81 -10.65
N GLY A 45 -7.26 13.62 -10.62
CA GLY A 45 -7.41 12.79 -11.83
C GLY A 45 -8.25 13.45 -12.93
N LYS A 46 -9.29 14.20 -12.55
CA LYS A 46 -10.12 14.96 -13.51
C LYS A 46 -9.30 16.06 -14.18
N PHE A 47 -8.48 16.78 -13.41
CA PHE A 47 -7.59 17.81 -13.93
C PHE A 47 -6.55 17.25 -14.90
N ILE A 48 -5.95 16.09 -14.62
CA ILE A 48 -5.07 15.39 -15.58
C ILE A 48 -5.80 15.12 -16.89
N ASN A 49 -7.03 14.59 -16.82
CA ASN A 49 -7.85 14.33 -18.00
C ASN A 49 -8.25 15.60 -18.77
N MET A 50 -8.17 16.78 -18.16
CA MET A 50 -8.36 18.09 -18.80
C MET A 50 -7.05 18.68 -19.36
N GLY A 51 -5.93 17.95 -19.29
CA GLY A 51 -4.63 18.42 -19.74
C GLY A 51 -3.90 19.34 -18.74
N LYS A 52 -4.39 19.43 -17.49
CA LYS A 52 -3.72 20.19 -16.44
C LYS A 52 -2.54 19.41 -15.86
N ILE A 53 -1.56 20.14 -15.39
CA ILE A 53 -0.26 19.64 -14.94
C ILE A 53 -0.19 19.63 -13.40
N PRO A 54 0.02 18.45 -12.77
CA PRO A 54 0.39 18.34 -11.36
C PRO A 54 1.47 19.32 -10.92
N TYR A 55 1.27 19.98 -9.77
CA TYR A 55 2.17 20.98 -9.18
C TYR A 55 2.46 22.20 -10.08
N LYS A 56 1.55 22.49 -11.02
CA LYS A 56 1.54 23.74 -11.77
C LYS A 56 0.17 24.36 -11.76
N ASP A 57 -0.83 23.56 -12.12
CA ASP A 57 -2.22 24.02 -12.22
C ASP A 57 -3.05 23.61 -10.99
N TYR A 58 -2.56 22.64 -10.22
CA TYR A 58 -3.14 22.17 -8.96
C TYR A 58 -2.08 21.38 -8.18
N PHE A 59 -2.24 21.28 -6.86
CA PHE A 59 -1.28 20.60 -5.99
C PHE A 59 -1.99 20.04 -4.76
N ASP A 60 -1.31 19.12 -4.08
CA ASP A 60 -1.59 18.69 -2.72
C ASP A 60 -0.29 18.14 -2.10
N HIS A 61 -0.27 17.89 -0.80
CA HIS A 61 0.91 17.48 -0.03
C HIS A 61 1.31 16.01 -0.24
N HIS A 62 0.47 15.19 -0.88
CA HIS A 62 0.81 13.84 -1.33
C HIS A 62 1.45 13.84 -2.73
N LEU A 63 2.11 12.72 -3.08
CA LEU A 63 2.63 12.46 -4.41
C LEU A 63 1.49 12.13 -5.40
N PRO A 64 1.67 12.37 -6.72
CA PRO A 64 0.55 12.36 -7.67
C PRO A 64 0.11 10.94 -8.09
N GLY A 65 0.63 9.89 -7.46
CA GLY A 65 0.30 8.49 -7.82
C GLY A 65 -1.20 8.22 -7.77
N ALA A 66 -1.89 8.72 -6.74
CA ALA A 66 -3.34 8.62 -6.63
C ALA A 66 -4.07 9.40 -7.75
N TRP A 67 -3.54 10.55 -8.18
CA TRP A 67 -4.14 11.36 -9.25
C TRP A 67 -4.03 10.66 -10.60
N TYR A 68 -2.86 10.11 -10.92
CA TYR A 68 -2.66 9.37 -12.17
C TYR A 68 -3.52 8.11 -12.23
N LEU A 69 -3.62 7.35 -11.13
CA LEU A 69 -4.53 6.21 -11.08
C LEU A 69 -5.99 6.68 -11.22
N SER A 70 -6.38 7.76 -10.53
CA SER A 70 -7.72 8.32 -10.64
C SER A 70 -8.07 8.73 -12.07
N ALA A 71 -7.14 9.36 -12.79
CA ALA A 71 -7.34 9.77 -14.19
C ALA A 71 -7.72 8.57 -15.07
N ILE A 72 -7.04 7.43 -14.87
CA ILE A 72 -7.33 6.17 -15.57
C ILE A 72 -8.68 5.61 -15.16
N LEU A 73 -8.96 5.47 -13.85
CA LEU A 73 -10.23 4.90 -13.38
C LEU A 73 -11.43 5.74 -13.84
N GLN A 74 -11.28 7.06 -13.93
CA GLN A 74 -12.34 7.96 -14.40
C GLN A 74 -12.78 7.69 -15.84
N TRP A 75 -11.89 7.21 -16.73
CA TRP A 75 -12.27 6.84 -18.10
C TRP A 75 -13.35 5.76 -18.14
N PHE A 76 -13.37 4.86 -17.16
CA PHE A 76 -14.35 3.78 -17.03
C PHE A 76 -15.53 4.14 -16.14
N SER A 77 -15.44 5.27 -15.43
CA SER A 77 -16.45 5.67 -14.44
C SER A 77 -17.54 6.54 -15.04
N PHE A 78 -17.34 7.09 -16.24
CA PHE A 78 -18.31 7.97 -16.94
C PHE A 78 -18.82 9.12 -16.06
N GLY A 79 -17.94 9.67 -15.20
CA GLY A 79 -18.30 10.74 -14.25
C GLY A 79 -19.09 10.30 -13.02
N SER A 80 -19.42 9.02 -12.87
CA SER A 80 -20.09 8.47 -11.69
C SER A 80 -19.10 8.14 -10.58
N TYR A 81 -19.30 8.75 -9.41
CA TYR A 81 -18.51 8.47 -8.20
C TYR A 81 -18.64 7.01 -7.73
N VAL A 82 -19.85 6.44 -7.83
CA VAL A 82 -20.09 5.04 -7.45
C VAL A 82 -19.33 4.09 -8.38
N LEU A 83 -19.40 4.32 -9.69
CA LEU A 83 -18.63 3.51 -10.64
C LEU A 83 -17.13 3.66 -10.43
N PHE A 84 -16.65 4.87 -10.10
CA PHE A 84 -15.25 5.10 -9.75
C PHE A 84 -14.79 4.22 -8.60
N ARG A 85 -15.55 4.18 -7.50
CA ARG A 85 -15.18 3.32 -6.37
C ARG A 85 -15.29 1.83 -6.68
N ILE A 86 -16.25 1.41 -7.51
CA ILE A 86 -16.32 0.03 -8.00
C ILE A 86 -15.03 -0.33 -8.77
N TRP A 87 -14.56 0.55 -9.64
CA TRP A 87 -13.30 0.33 -10.36
C TRP A 87 -12.08 0.33 -9.45
N TRP A 88 -12.07 1.15 -8.40
CA TRP A 88 -11.06 1.09 -7.34
C TRP A 88 -11.06 -0.28 -6.63
N ALA A 89 -12.22 -0.79 -6.21
CA ALA A 89 -12.33 -2.11 -5.60
C ALA A 89 -11.90 -3.23 -6.53
N ILE A 90 -12.28 -3.16 -7.82
CA ILE A 90 -11.83 -4.12 -8.85
C ILE A 90 -10.31 -4.09 -8.99
N PHE A 91 -9.70 -2.91 -9.01
CA PHE A 91 -8.25 -2.75 -9.08
C PHE A 91 -7.56 -3.36 -7.84
N ALA A 92 -7.99 -2.98 -6.64
CA ALA A 92 -7.40 -3.47 -5.39
C ALA A 92 -7.54 -5.00 -5.24
N PHE A 93 -8.73 -5.53 -5.52
CA PHE A 93 -8.97 -6.97 -5.57
C PHE A 93 -8.11 -7.65 -6.63
N GLY A 94 -8.00 -7.09 -7.82
CA GLY A 94 -7.21 -7.62 -8.92
C GLY A 94 -5.72 -7.74 -8.57
N CYS A 95 -5.15 -6.73 -7.90
CA CYS A 95 -3.78 -6.77 -7.40
C CYS A 95 -3.55 -7.93 -6.41
N LEU A 96 -4.40 -8.06 -5.40
CA LEU A 96 -4.29 -9.12 -4.38
C LEU A 96 -4.61 -10.50 -4.95
N PHE A 97 -5.60 -10.61 -5.82
CA PHE A 97 -5.89 -11.84 -6.55
C PHE A 97 -4.69 -12.27 -7.41
N GLY A 98 -4.03 -11.33 -8.07
CA GLY A 98 -2.77 -11.57 -8.78
C GLY A 98 -1.70 -12.20 -7.88
N VAL A 99 -1.50 -11.67 -6.67
CA VAL A 99 -0.61 -12.26 -5.67
C VAL A 99 -1.07 -13.66 -5.27
N ALA A 100 -2.38 -13.87 -5.03
CA ALA A 100 -2.93 -15.17 -4.68
C ALA A 100 -2.60 -16.24 -5.75
N THR A 101 -2.80 -15.89 -7.03
CA THR A 101 -2.48 -16.79 -8.15
C THR A 101 -0.98 -17.06 -8.25
N TYR A 102 -0.15 -16.04 -7.98
CA TYR A 102 1.30 -16.18 -7.95
C TYR A 102 1.76 -17.15 -6.85
N ILE A 103 1.25 -16.97 -5.63
CA ILE A 103 1.59 -17.81 -4.46
C ILE A 103 1.14 -19.24 -4.72
N LYS A 104 -0.10 -19.44 -5.17
CA LYS A 104 -0.63 -20.77 -5.48
C LYS A 104 0.24 -21.53 -6.48
N LYS A 105 0.84 -20.83 -7.44
CA LYS A 105 1.71 -21.42 -8.46
C LYS A 105 3.13 -21.71 -7.95
N ASN A 106 3.69 -20.85 -7.12
CA ASN A 106 5.11 -20.87 -6.79
C ASN A 106 5.43 -21.44 -5.40
N LYS A 107 4.51 -21.30 -4.43
CA LYS A 107 4.65 -21.80 -3.06
C LYS A 107 3.26 -22.19 -2.50
N PRO A 108 2.69 -23.32 -2.94
CA PRO A 108 1.35 -23.75 -2.55
C PRO A 108 1.16 -23.88 -1.04
N GLU A 109 2.23 -24.17 -0.28
CA GLU A 109 2.16 -24.31 1.18
C GLU A 109 1.90 -22.96 1.88
N ALA A 110 2.32 -21.84 1.28
CA ALA A 110 2.06 -20.49 1.79
C ALA A 110 0.65 -19.97 1.42
N TYR A 111 -0.02 -20.62 0.48
CA TYR A 111 -1.30 -20.16 -0.07
C TYR A 111 -2.43 -20.09 0.98
N PRO A 112 -2.62 -21.06 1.89
CA PRO A 112 -3.66 -20.96 2.92
C PRO A 112 -3.48 -19.75 3.84
N PHE A 113 -2.24 -19.42 4.20
CA PHE A 113 -1.91 -18.25 5.02
C PHE A 113 -2.23 -16.94 4.28
N TYR A 114 -1.84 -16.86 3.00
CA TYR A 114 -2.22 -15.73 2.15
C TYR A 114 -3.73 -15.61 1.98
N LEU A 115 -4.44 -16.72 1.81
CA LEU A 115 -5.89 -16.72 1.66
C LEU A 115 -6.57 -16.19 2.93
N GLY A 116 -6.10 -16.59 4.12
CA GLY A 116 -6.56 -16.02 5.39
C GLY A 116 -6.33 -14.50 5.44
N TYR A 117 -5.14 -14.04 5.07
CA TYR A 117 -4.85 -12.61 4.94
C TYR A 117 -5.80 -11.90 3.96
N PHE A 118 -6.03 -12.48 2.77
CA PHE A 118 -6.87 -11.88 1.74
C PHE A 118 -8.36 -11.81 2.16
N ILE A 119 -8.83 -12.77 2.95
CA ILE A 119 -10.17 -12.73 3.57
C ILE A 119 -10.28 -11.58 4.57
N ILE A 120 -9.27 -11.39 5.40
CA ILE A 120 -9.29 -10.39 6.48
C ILE A 120 -9.02 -8.97 5.95
N PHE A 121 -8.24 -8.84 4.88
CA PHE A 121 -7.81 -7.57 4.29
C PHE A 121 -8.95 -6.54 4.13
N PRO A 122 -10.06 -6.83 3.42
CA PRO A 122 -11.11 -5.83 3.22
C PRO A 122 -11.73 -5.31 4.54
N PHE A 123 -11.77 -6.12 5.59
CA PHE A 123 -12.25 -5.69 6.91
C PHE A 123 -11.26 -4.75 7.60
N ILE A 124 -9.96 -5.07 7.55
CA ILE A 124 -8.89 -4.19 8.03
C ILE A 124 -8.96 -2.85 7.31
N THR A 125 -9.20 -2.86 5.99
CA THR A 125 -9.28 -1.61 5.22
C THR A 125 -10.48 -0.75 5.56
N VAL A 126 -11.59 -1.33 6.02
CA VAL A 126 -12.72 -0.55 6.54
C VAL A 126 -12.32 0.15 7.83
N TYR A 127 -11.70 -0.60 8.73
CA TYR A 127 -11.31 -0.11 10.05
C TYR A 127 -10.30 1.04 9.98
N TYR A 128 -9.26 0.92 9.15
CA TYR A 128 -8.25 1.98 8.96
C TYR A 128 -8.58 2.96 7.83
N TRP A 129 -9.80 2.89 7.30
CA TRP A 129 -10.29 3.76 6.23
C TRP A 129 -9.52 3.61 4.90
N THR A 130 -8.67 2.59 4.79
CA THR A 130 -7.89 2.28 3.58
C THR A 130 -8.69 1.58 2.47
N HIS A 131 -10.00 1.45 2.65
CA HIS A 131 -10.95 1.02 1.60
C HIS A 131 -11.35 2.18 0.68
N LEU A 132 -11.18 3.42 1.15
CA LEU A 132 -11.44 4.66 0.43
C LEU A 132 -10.35 4.91 -0.64
N PHE A 133 -10.61 5.78 -1.61
CA PHE A 133 -9.59 6.15 -2.59
C PHE A 133 -8.68 7.30 -2.11
N ILE A 134 -7.78 6.99 -1.18
CA ILE A 134 -6.79 7.94 -0.63
C ILE A 134 -5.35 7.45 -0.84
N ALA A 135 -4.38 8.35 -0.75
CA ALA A 135 -2.95 8.05 -0.95
C ALA A 135 -2.48 6.89 -0.04
N ASP A 136 -2.89 6.88 1.23
CA ASP A 136 -2.55 5.82 2.19
C ASP A 136 -3.15 4.46 1.81
N SER A 137 -4.28 4.44 1.11
CA SER A 137 -4.92 3.21 0.64
C SER A 137 -4.12 2.56 -0.48
N LEU A 138 -3.61 3.37 -1.42
CA LEU A 138 -2.68 2.88 -2.45
C LEU A 138 -1.39 2.37 -1.82
N ALA A 139 -0.84 3.11 -0.86
CA ALA A 139 0.37 2.69 -0.16
C ALA A 139 0.17 1.36 0.59
N PHE A 140 -0.94 1.21 1.33
CA PHE A 140 -1.28 -0.03 2.03
C PHE A 140 -1.46 -1.21 1.06
N LEU A 141 -2.14 -0.99 -0.07
CA LEU A 141 -2.29 -1.99 -1.13
C LEU A 141 -0.93 -2.41 -1.72
N PHE A 142 -0.09 -1.45 -2.12
CA PHE A 142 1.20 -1.75 -2.73
C PHE A 142 2.19 -2.36 -1.74
N PHE A 143 2.20 -1.90 -0.48
CA PHE A 143 2.92 -2.54 0.62
C PHE A 143 2.54 -4.02 0.73
N SER A 144 1.25 -4.30 0.73
CA SER A 144 0.71 -5.65 0.86
C SER A 144 1.15 -6.55 -0.30
N VAL A 145 1.06 -6.03 -1.53
CA VAL A 145 1.49 -6.74 -2.72
C VAL A 145 2.99 -7.01 -2.70
N ILE A 146 3.82 -6.00 -2.47
CA ILE A 146 5.28 -6.15 -2.50
C ILE A 146 5.77 -7.06 -1.38
N PHE A 147 5.23 -6.92 -0.16
CA PHE A 147 5.62 -7.71 1.00
C PHE A 147 5.38 -9.20 0.77
N TRP A 148 4.19 -9.58 0.33
CA TRP A 148 3.87 -10.98 0.06
C TRP A 148 4.70 -11.56 -1.09
N LEU A 149 4.93 -10.79 -2.17
CA LEU A 149 5.79 -11.26 -3.26
C LEU A 149 7.25 -11.44 -2.80
N LEU A 150 7.78 -10.52 -1.97
CA LEU A 150 9.14 -10.62 -1.41
C LEU A 150 9.33 -11.82 -0.49
N ILE A 151 8.35 -12.10 0.39
CA ILE A 151 8.35 -13.30 1.23
C ILE A 151 8.46 -14.56 0.37
N ILE A 152 7.65 -14.64 -0.69
CA ILE A 152 7.53 -15.84 -1.52
C ILE A 152 8.79 -16.03 -2.38
N GLU A 153 9.40 -14.93 -2.84
CA GLU A 153 10.69 -14.98 -3.53
C GLU A 153 11.85 -15.38 -2.63
N SER A 154 11.79 -15.06 -1.33
CA SER A 154 12.80 -15.48 -0.34
C SER A 154 12.91 -16.99 -0.22
N PHE A 155 11.84 -17.75 -0.44
CA PHE A 155 11.87 -19.21 -0.41
C PHE A 155 12.42 -19.89 -1.68
N LYS A 156 12.64 -19.13 -2.75
CA LYS A 156 13.23 -19.68 -3.98
C LYS A 156 14.75 -19.74 -3.87
N LYS A 157 15.40 -20.53 -4.73
CA LYS A 157 16.88 -20.48 -4.86
C LYS A 157 17.32 -19.24 -5.63
N GLU A 158 16.61 -18.92 -6.70
CA GLU A 158 16.88 -17.75 -7.56
C GLU A 158 15.57 -17.11 -7.99
N SER A 159 15.56 -15.77 -7.98
CA SER A 159 14.43 -14.97 -8.43
C SER A 159 14.63 -14.58 -9.89
N LYS A 160 13.55 -14.61 -10.66
CA LYS A 160 13.59 -14.25 -12.09
C LYS A 160 13.72 -12.72 -12.23
N ASP A 161 14.54 -12.25 -13.17
CA ASP A 161 14.69 -10.80 -13.44
C ASP A 161 13.33 -10.09 -13.62
N LYS A 162 12.37 -10.73 -14.30
CA LYS A 162 11.04 -10.17 -14.51
C LYS A 162 10.29 -9.89 -13.19
N ILE A 163 10.39 -10.78 -12.19
CA ILE A 163 9.73 -10.55 -10.90
C ILE A 163 10.48 -9.48 -10.10
N ILE A 164 11.81 -9.46 -10.17
CA ILE A 164 12.64 -8.42 -9.56
C ILE A 164 12.27 -7.04 -10.10
N PHE A 165 12.12 -6.88 -11.42
CA PHE A 165 11.72 -5.60 -12.02
C PHE A 165 10.28 -5.22 -11.66
N LEU A 166 9.36 -6.19 -11.60
CA LEU A 166 8.00 -5.96 -11.11
C LEU A 166 8.02 -5.44 -9.66
N LEU A 167 8.80 -6.07 -8.78
CA LEU A 167 8.95 -5.66 -7.39
C LEU A 167 9.51 -4.24 -7.28
N SER A 168 10.54 -3.90 -8.06
CA SER A 168 11.09 -2.54 -8.11
C SER A 168 10.06 -1.51 -8.56
N PHE A 169 9.23 -1.84 -9.55
CA PHE A 169 8.18 -0.96 -10.04
C PHE A 169 7.05 -0.79 -9.03
N ILE A 170 6.60 -1.88 -8.37
CA ILE A 170 5.60 -1.79 -7.30
C ILE A 170 6.15 -0.98 -6.11
N ASN A 171 7.43 -1.12 -5.78
CA ASN A 171 8.06 -0.29 -4.73
C ASN A 171 8.10 1.19 -5.12
N PHE A 172 8.32 1.49 -6.40
CA PHE A 172 8.16 2.84 -6.91
C PHE A 172 6.73 3.34 -6.74
N LEU A 173 5.71 2.56 -7.13
CA LEU A 173 4.30 2.95 -6.97
C LEU A 173 3.92 3.15 -5.49
N PHE A 174 4.48 2.35 -4.60
CA PHE A 174 4.34 2.49 -3.15
C PHE A 174 4.85 3.86 -2.68
N VAL A 175 6.09 4.24 -3.04
CA VAL A 175 6.61 5.58 -2.73
C VAL A 175 5.79 6.65 -3.45
N PHE A 176 5.43 6.45 -4.71
CA PHE A 176 4.70 7.42 -5.52
C PHE A 176 3.28 7.68 -5.04
N SER A 177 2.78 6.89 -4.09
CA SER A 177 1.55 7.16 -3.36
C SER A 177 1.75 8.29 -2.33
N SER A 178 2.84 8.28 -1.56
CA SER A 178 3.23 9.36 -0.67
C SER A 178 4.73 9.29 -0.31
N LEU A 179 5.40 10.45 -0.31
CA LEU A 179 6.85 10.53 -0.13
C LEU A 179 7.34 9.96 1.20
N THR A 180 6.49 10.00 2.25
CA THR A 180 6.81 9.46 3.59
C THR A 180 7.13 7.96 3.56
N PHE A 181 6.59 7.22 2.60
CA PHE A 181 6.83 5.78 2.46
C PHE A 181 8.24 5.42 1.96
N ILE A 182 9.07 6.41 1.59
CA ILE A 182 10.47 6.20 1.22
C ILE A 182 11.26 5.46 2.31
N TYR A 183 10.95 5.70 3.59
CA TYR A 183 11.63 5.05 4.71
C TYR A 183 11.39 3.54 4.77
N ILE A 184 10.21 3.08 4.31
CA ILE A 184 9.87 1.64 4.23
C ILE A 184 10.34 1.06 2.89
N ALA A 185 10.32 1.87 1.83
CA ALA A 185 10.74 1.44 0.50
C ALA A 185 12.24 1.12 0.42
N ILE A 186 13.10 1.79 1.21
CA ILE A 186 14.54 1.52 1.27
C ILE A 186 14.81 0.06 1.70
N PRO A 187 14.29 -0.43 2.85
CA PRO A 187 14.35 -1.84 3.20
C PRO A 187 13.87 -2.79 2.09
N PHE A 188 12.78 -2.45 1.38
CA PHE A 188 12.32 -3.26 0.25
C PHE A 188 13.32 -3.27 -0.92
N TYR A 189 13.93 -2.14 -1.27
CA TYR A 189 14.99 -2.13 -2.30
C TYR A 189 16.21 -2.96 -1.88
N ILE A 190 16.59 -2.91 -0.61
CA ILE A 190 17.67 -3.75 -0.06
C ILE A 190 17.28 -5.23 -0.16
N TRP A 191 16.03 -5.59 0.20
CA TRP A 191 15.54 -6.97 0.07
C TRP A 191 15.54 -7.44 -1.39
N ILE A 192 15.10 -6.60 -2.34
CA ILE A 192 15.15 -6.91 -3.77
C ILE A 192 16.60 -7.12 -4.25
N LEU A 193 17.53 -6.26 -3.82
CA LEU A 193 18.95 -6.39 -4.15
C LEU A 193 19.56 -7.67 -3.57
N TYR A 194 19.19 -8.03 -2.34
CA TYR A 194 19.55 -9.29 -1.71
C TYR A 194 19.03 -10.47 -2.53
N LEU A 195 17.74 -10.51 -2.90
CA LEU A 195 17.16 -11.60 -3.67
C LEU A 195 17.87 -11.82 -5.02
N MET A 196 18.37 -10.75 -5.64
CA MET A 196 19.10 -10.83 -6.89
C MET A 196 20.54 -11.35 -6.72
N ASN A 197 21.18 -11.09 -5.59
CA ASN A 197 22.59 -11.42 -5.34
C ASN A 197 22.83 -12.55 -4.32
N ARG A 198 21.77 -13.18 -3.79
CA ARG A 198 21.89 -14.17 -2.70
C ARG A 198 22.72 -15.41 -3.03
N THR A 199 22.81 -15.80 -4.31
CA THR A 199 23.63 -16.95 -4.73
C THR A 199 25.05 -16.52 -5.08
N LYS A 200 25.20 -15.38 -5.76
CA LYS A 200 26.47 -14.78 -6.15
C LYS A 200 26.26 -13.30 -6.37
N ILE A 201 27.17 -12.48 -5.83
CA ILE A 201 27.18 -11.04 -6.09
C ILE A 201 27.57 -10.81 -7.55
N ASP A 202 26.67 -10.19 -8.30
CA ASP A 202 26.88 -9.77 -9.68
C ASP A 202 26.72 -8.24 -9.76
N LEU A 203 27.85 -7.54 -9.87
CA LEU A 203 27.90 -6.08 -9.90
C LEU A 203 27.14 -5.52 -11.11
N LYS A 204 27.19 -6.18 -12.26
CA LYS A 204 26.52 -5.72 -13.48
C LYS A 204 25.01 -5.79 -13.33
N LYS A 205 24.50 -6.90 -12.77
CA LYS A 205 23.07 -7.03 -12.43
C LYS A 205 22.65 -6.01 -11.38
N SER A 206 23.47 -5.82 -10.35
CA SER A 206 23.23 -4.84 -9.28
C SER A 206 23.10 -3.41 -9.82
N LEU A 207 24.03 -2.97 -10.67
CA LEU A 207 23.97 -1.66 -11.31
C LEU A 207 22.75 -1.52 -12.24
N LYS A 208 22.40 -2.58 -12.98
CA LYS A 208 21.18 -2.60 -13.80
C LYS A 208 19.93 -2.45 -12.94
N LEU A 209 19.83 -3.15 -11.82
CA LEU A 209 18.71 -3.02 -10.89
C LEU A 209 18.62 -1.61 -10.31
N ILE A 210 19.74 -1.05 -9.85
CA ILE A 210 19.81 0.33 -9.35
C ILE A 210 19.29 1.30 -10.42
N GLY A 211 19.75 1.15 -11.67
CA GLY A 211 19.25 1.92 -12.80
C GLY A 211 17.74 1.80 -12.99
N ILE A 212 17.19 0.58 -12.91
CA ILE A 212 15.74 0.32 -13.03
C ILE A 212 14.95 0.92 -11.85
N CYS A 213 15.47 0.84 -10.62
CA CYS A 213 14.84 1.42 -9.45
C CYS A 213 14.81 2.96 -9.52
N ILE A 214 15.89 3.57 -10.01
CA ILE A 214 16.03 5.04 -10.08
C ILE A 214 15.29 5.62 -11.31
N ALA A 215 15.23 4.88 -12.42
CA ALA A 215 14.64 5.32 -13.68
C ALA A 215 13.25 5.99 -13.56
N PRO A 216 12.24 5.41 -12.89
CA PRO A 216 10.92 6.05 -12.82
C PRO A 216 10.95 7.38 -12.05
N TYR A 217 11.81 7.53 -11.03
CA TYR A 217 12.01 8.80 -10.34
C TYR A 217 12.69 9.83 -11.23
N LEU A 218 13.69 9.43 -12.03
CA LEU A 218 14.34 10.34 -12.98
C LEU A 218 13.39 10.79 -14.08
N VAL A 219 12.58 9.87 -14.63
CA VAL A 219 11.55 10.20 -15.63
C VAL A 219 10.58 11.23 -15.06
N TYR A 220 10.11 11.01 -13.83
CA TYR A 220 9.22 11.96 -13.16
C TYR A 220 9.93 13.30 -12.84
N GLY A 221 11.20 13.27 -12.45
CA GLY A 221 12.02 14.47 -12.23
C GLY A 221 12.19 15.30 -13.51
N VAL A 222 12.49 14.66 -14.64
CA VAL A 222 12.54 15.31 -15.96
C VAL A 222 11.18 15.90 -16.31
N TYR A 223 10.09 15.16 -16.08
CA TYR A 223 8.73 15.68 -16.25
C TYR A 223 8.48 16.96 -15.44
N LEU A 224 8.88 17.00 -14.17
CA LEU A 224 8.74 18.19 -13.31
C LEU A 224 9.52 19.40 -13.84
N LEU A 225 10.73 19.16 -14.36
CA LEU A 225 11.56 20.21 -14.95
C LEU A 225 10.97 20.75 -16.25
N LEU A 226 10.58 19.86 -17.17
CA LEU A 226 10.00 20.25 -18.47
C LEU A 226 8.66 20.98 -18.32
N SER A 227 7.87 20.61 -17.31
CA SER A 227 6.59 21.27 -17.03
C SER A 227 6.72 22.56 -16.20
N ASN A 228 7.91 22.84 -15.66
CA ASN A 228 8.19 23.91 -14.69
C ASN A 228 7.35 23.82 -13.41
N SER A 229 7.11 22.59 -12.93
CA SER A 229 6.31 22.29 -11.72
C SER A 229 7.18 21.88 -10.52
N TRP A 230 8.50 21.80 -10.70
CA TRP A 230 9.43 21.29 -9.67
C TRP A 230 9.42 22.11 -8.37
N LYS A 231 9.24 23.43 -8.45
CA LYS A 231 9.29 24.31 -7.27
C LYS A 231 8.10 24.06 -6.36
N GLU A 232 6.90 24.05 -6.92
CA GLU A 232 5.67 23.72 -6.18
C GLU A 232 5.70 22.28 -5.70
N PHE A 233 6.19 21.35 -6.51
CA PHE A 233 6.40 19.97 -6.07
C PHE A 233 7.24 19.89 -4.79
N TYR A 234 8.37 20.60 -4.76
CA TYR A 234 9.25 20.67 -3.59
C TYR A 234 8.56 21.34 -2.39
N ILE A 235 7.85 22.44 -2.60
CA ILE A 235 7.14 23.13 -1.53
C ILE A 235 6.05 22.23 -0.93
N SER A 236 5.18 21.64 -1.76
CA SER A 236 4.05 20.83 -1.28
C SER A 236 4.50 19.52 -0.64
N ASN A 237 5.50 18.83 -1.20
CA ASN A 237 5.87 17.49 -0.71
C ASN A 237 6.96 17.51 0.36
N PHE A 238 7.83 18.53 0.37
CA PHE A 238 8.94 18.60 1.33
C PHE A 238 8.71 19.69 2.38
N VAL A 239 8.55 20.95 1.96
CA VAL A 239 8.43 22.07 2.91
C VAL A 239 7.16 21.95 3.74
N TYR A 240 6.00 21.79 3.10
CA TYR A 240 4.72 21.70 3.79
C TYR A 240 4.67 20.51 4.75
N ASN A 241 5.10 19.33 4.30
CA ASN A 241 5.12 18.13 5.15
C ASN A 241 6.03 18.26 6.37
N THR A 242 7.20 18.88 6.23
CA THR A 242 8.19 19.00 7.32
C THR A 242 7.92 20.17 8.27
N THR A 243 7.27 21.23 7.80
CA THR A 243 7.09 22.48 8.57
C THR A 243 5.67 22.70 9.08
N LEU A 244 4.65 22.23 8.36
CA LEU A 244 3.25 22.55 8.63
C LEU A 244 2.44 21.30 9.01
N TYR A 245 2.53 20.23 8.21
CA TYR A 245 1.65 19.06 8.30
C TYR A 245 1.91 18.20 9.53
N ILE A 246 3.17 17.85 9.81
CA ILE A 246 3.49 17.02 10.98
C ILE A 246 3.29 17.85 12.25
N SER A 247 2.21 17.55 12.99
CA SER A 247 1.88 18.19 14.26
C SER A 247 1.66 17.14 15.34
N ILE A 248 2.76 16.54 15.80
CA ILE A 248 2.75 15.53 16.86
C ILE A 248 3.24 16.18 18.16
N PRO A 249 2.52 16.00 19.29
CA PRO A 249 3.01 16.43 20.60
C PRO A 249 4.42 15.90 20.85
N ASN A 250 5.29 16.68 21.48
CA ASN A 250 6.68 16.29 21.79
C ASN A 250 7.57 16.00 20.56
N TYR A 251 7.11 16.26 19.33
CA TYR A 251 7.93 16.23 18.13
C TYR A 251 8.28 17.65 17.67
N VAL A 252 9.57 17.93 17.54
CA VAL A 252 10.04 19.23 17.04
C VAL A 252 9.88 19.26 15.52
N LYS A 253 9.01 20.15 15.02
CA LYS A 253 8.86 20.41 13.58
C LYS A 253 10.15 20.96 13.01
N GLY A 254 10.45 20.63 11.76
CA GLY A 254 11.63 21.16 11.09
C GLY A 254 12.05 20.36 9.87
N PRO A 255 12.99 20.91 9.07
CA PRO A 255 13.43 20.32 7.82
C PRO A 255 14.20 19.00 8.00
N HIS A 256 14.69 18.73 9.21
CA HIS A 256 15.42 17.50 9.56
C HIS A 256 14.47 16.48 10.19
N PHE A 257 13.73 15.76 9.34
CA PHE A 257 12.93 14.63 9.81
C PHE A 257 13.86 13.48 10.25
N ASN A 258 13.72 13.06 11.51
CA ASN A 258 14.41 11.89 12.03
C ASN A 258 13.36 10.77 12.22
N PRO A 259 13.32 9.74 11.36
CA PRO A 259 12.32 8.67 11.43
C PRO A 259 12.36 7.90 12.74
N ILE A 260 13.55 7.72 13.32
CA ILE A 260 13.72 7.03 14.61
C ILE A 260 13.15 7.90 15.72
N LYS A 261 13.50 9.19 15.77
CA LYS A 261 12.94 10.13 16.74
C LYS A 261 11.41 10.20 16.60
N PHE A 262 10.91 10.27 15.38
CA PHE A 262 9.48 10.29 15.10
C PHE A 262 8.76 9.03 15.58
N ALA A 263 9.30 7.85 15.25
CA ALA A 263 8.78 6.57 15.73
C ALA A 263 8.83 6.46 17.26
N LEU A 264 9.93 6.88 17.89
CA LEU A 264 10.06 6.92 19.35
C LEU A 264 9.09 7.92 19.98
N THR A 265 8.85 9.08 19.37
CA THR A 265 7.84 10.04 19.83
C THR A 265 6.43 9.48 19.68
N LEU A 266 6.14 8.75 18.60
CA LEU A 266 4.87 8.02 18.46
C LEU A 266 4.71 6.96 19.53
N ILE A 267 5.74 6.15 19.78
CA ILE A 267 5.72 5.13 20.84
C ILE A 267 5.56 5.79 22.23
N PHE A 268 6.29 6.87 22.49
CA PHE A 268 6.21 7.62 23.74
C PHE A 268 4.82 8.21 23.94
N ASN A 269 4.29 8.94 22.95
CA ASN A 269 2.95 9.51 23.04
C ASN A 269 1.88 8.43 23.10
N PHE A 270 2.04 7.33 22.35
CA PHE A 270 1.18 6.17 22.47
C PHE A 270 1.21 5.65 23.90
N TYR A 271 2.38 5.35 24.46
CA TYR A 271 2.56 4.87 25.84
C TYR A 271 1.95 5.81 26.88
N GLU A 272 2.25 7.11 26.80
CA GLU A 272 1.71 8.15 27.68
C GLU A 272 0.18 8.26 27.60
N THR A 273 -0.42 8.00 26.44
CA THR A 273 -1.89 8.02 26.28
C THR A 273 -2.51 6.67 26.63
N TYR A 274 -1.80 5.58 26.35
CA TYR A 274 -2.26 4.19 26.42
C TYR A 274 -2.22 3.62 27.84
N ILE A 275 -1.17 3.87 28.62
CA ILE A 275 -1.09 3.40 30.01
C ILE A 275 -2.22 3.98 30.87
N PRO A 276 -2.55 5.28 30.81
CA PRO A 276 -3.72 5.81 31.51
C PRO A 276 -5.05 5.23 31.03
N LEU A 277 -5.19 4.89 29.74
CA LEU A 277 -6.37 4.20 29.21
C LEU A 277 -6.48 2.76 29.71
N LEU A 278 -5.36 2.05 29.83
CA LEU A 278 -5.29 0.71 30.41
C LEU A 278 -5.58 0.67 31.91
N VAL A 279 -5.37 1.76 32.65
CA VAL A 279 -5.77 1.85 34.08
C VAL A 279 -7.27 2.16 34.21
N ARG A 280 -7.92 2.67 33.14
CA ARG A 280 -9.37 2.90 33.04
C ARG A 280 -10.14 1.70 32.48
N ILE A 281 -9.79 0.47 32.88
CA ILE A 281 -10.31 -0.83 32.40
C ILE A 281 -11.86 -0.94 32.33
N LYS A 282 -12.62 -0.06 32.98
CA LYS A 282 -14.08 0.01 32.79
C LYS A 282 -14.51 0.43 31.39
N GLU A 283 -13.65 1.09 30.62
CA GLU A 283 -13.94 1.52 29.25
C GLU A 283 -12.97 0.82 28.29
N PHE A 284 -13.28 -0.44 27.96
CA PHE A 284 -12.68 -1.07 26.78
C PHE A 284 -13.06 -0.22 25.56
N ASN A 285 -12.15 0.64 25.14
CA ASN A 285 -12.39 1.53 24.01
C ASN A 285 -12.33 0.70 22.71
N LEU A 286 -13.48 0.19 22.30
CA LEU A 286 -13.70 -0.58 21.06
C LEU A 286 -13.35 0.20 19.79
N PHE A 287 -12.93 1.47 19.89
CA PHE A 287 -12.41 2.22 18.75
C PHE A 287 -10.96 1.87 18.37
N PHE A 288 -10.17 1.21 19.24
CA PHE A 288 -8.77 0.82 18.95
C PHE A 288 -8.38 -0.68 19.18
N PRO A 289 -9.26 -1.68 19.01
CA PRO A 289 -8.98 -3.08 19.38
C PRO A 289 -7.92 -3.76 18.51
N VAL A 290 -7.80 -3.37 17.24
CA VAL A 290 -6.85 -4.01 16.30
C VAL A 290 -5.43 -3.49 16.52
N ASP A 291 -5.24 -2.21 16.80
CA ASP A 291 -3.92 -1.64 17.13
C ASP A 291 -3.36 -2.26 18.40
N LEU A 292 -4.21 -2.42 19.43
CA LEU A 292 -3.89 -3.19 20.64
C LEU A 292 -3.48 -4.63 20.31
N THR A 293 -4.27 -5.31 19.47
CA THR A 293 -4.06 -6.73 19.17
C THR A 293 -2.84 -6.97 18.28
N ILE A 294 -2.56 -6.06 17.34
CA ILE A 294 -1.36 -6.11 16.49
C ILE A 294 -0.12 -5.75 17.31
N ALA A 295 -0.17 -4.71 18.14
CA ALA A 295 0.94 -4.36 19.01
C ALA A 295 1.25 -5.49 20.01
N LEU A 296 0.22 -6.03 20.66
CA LEU A 296 0.34 -7.15 21.59
C LEU A 296 0.80 -8.44 20.88
N GLY A 297 0.23 -8.75 19.72
CA GLY A 297 0.61 -9.91 18.92
C GLY A 297 2.03 -9.83 18.40
N SER A 298 2.48 -8.65 17.96
CA SER A 298 3.85 -8.40 17.52
C SER A 298 4.84 -8.46 18.69
N PHE A 299 4.45 -7.93 19.85
CA PHE A 299 5.25 -8.02 21.07
C PHE A 299 5.38 -9.47 21.57
N ILE A 300 4.29 -10.25 21.56
CA ILE A 300 4.29 -11.67 21.90
C ILE A 300 5.15 -12.46 20.90
N LEU A 301 5.04 -12.18 19.60
CA LEU A 301 5.87 -12.83 18.58
C LEU A 301 7.35 -12.50 18.79
N LEU A 302 7.68 -11.24 19.11
CA LEU A 302 9.05 -10.82 19.42
C LEU A 302 9.60 -11.58 20.64
N LEU A 303 8.81 -11.66 21.73
CA LEU A 303 9.17 -12.44 22.93
C LEU A 303 9.39 -13.92 22.60
N PHE A 304 8.51 -14.50 21.77
CA PHE A 304 8.63 -15.90 21.35
C PHE A 304 9.93 -16.15 20.57
N LEU A 305 10.24 -15.27 19.62
CA LEU A 305 11.50 -15.33 18.84
C LEU A 305 12.76 -15.11 19.70
N PHE A 306 12.65 -14.36 20.82
CA PHE A 306 13.74 -14.19 21.79
C PHE A 306 13.90 -15.36 22.75
N ILE A 307 12.85 -16.16 22.98
CA ILE A 307 12.90 -17.34 23.85
C ILE A 307 13.38 -18.58 23.07
N GLU A 308 13.11 -18.66 21.76
CA GLU A 308 13.56 -19.75 20.90
C GLU A 308 15.01 -19.63 20.40
N ASN A 309 15.68 -18.49 20.62
CA ASN A 309 17.10 -18.26 20.30
C ASN A 309 17.93 -18.04 21.57
#